data_AF-A0A060W149-F1
#
_entry.id   AF-A0A060W149-F1
#
_cell.length_a   1.000
_cell.length_b   1.000
_cell.length_c   1.000
_cell.angle_alpha   90.00
_cell.angle_beta   90.00
_cell.angle_gamma   90.00
#
_symmetry.space_group_name_H-M   'P 1'
#
loop_
_entity.id
_entity.type
_entity.pdbx_description
1 polymer ?
#
loop_
_entity_poly.entity_id
_entity_poly.type
_entity_poly.pdbx_seq_one_letter_code
_entity_poly.pdbx_strand_id
1 'polypeptide(L)'
;MRAVKKEFSKISGQDSAQCPLLDRLQHTPVFDSALEETLRLSAAPFITREVVQAKTLHMADGQEYKLRSGDRVCLFPFISPQMDPEIHQEPQRFKYDRFLNQEGSVKKDFFKGGRRLKYYTMPWGAGTNGCVGKRFAISSIRQFVYLVLSHLELELCDPEAQMPEVNSSRYGFGMLQPEGDLAIRYKPRRSH
;
A
#
# COMPACT_ATOMS: atom_id res chain seq x y z
N MET A 1 -1.71 -10.00 11.58
CA MET A 1 -0.44 -9.76 12.31
C MET A 1 0.49 -10.98 12.47
N ARG A 2 0.00 -12.23 12.66
CA ARG A 2 0.86 -13.39 12.97
C ARG A 2 1.99 -13.64 11.96
N ALA A 3 1.71 -13.52 10.65
CA ALA A 3 2.70 -13.76 9.59
C ALA A 3 3.86 -12.75 9.64
N VAL A 4 3.56 -11.45 9.76
CA VAL A 4 4.58 -10.39 9.90
C VAL A 4 5.39 -10.56 11.19
N LYS A 5 4.74 -10.88 12.31
CA LYS A 5 5.46 -11.18 13.58
C LYS A 5 6.44 -12.34 13.42
N LYS A 6 6.04 -13.41 12.71
CA LYS A 6 6.90 -14.58 12.44
C LYS A 6 8.06 -14.24 11.49
N GLU A 7 7.85 -13.37 10.51
CA GLU A 7 8.92 -12.88 9.64
C GLU A 7 9.96 -12.08 10.43
N PHE A 8 9.51 -11.10 11.23
CA PHE A 8 10.40 -10.27 12.04
C PHE A 8 11.12 -11.03 13.15
N SER A 9 10.51 -12.06 13.76
CA SER A 9 11.19 -12.87 14.77
C SER A 9 12.37 -13.66 14.19
N LYS A 10 12.28 -14.11 12.93
CA LYS A 10 13.42 -14.77 12.25
C LYS A 10 14.57 -13.79 12.02
N ILE A 11 14.25 -12.53 11.77
CA ILE A 11 15.26 -11.48 11.62
C ILE A 11 15.97 -11.30 12.96
N SER A 12 15.24 -11.16 14.07
CA SER A 12 15.82 -10.95 15.42
C SER A 12 16.77 -12.07 15.86
N GLY A 13 16.52 -13.32 15.49
CA GLY A 13 17.36 -14.48 15.85
C GLY A 13 18.72 -14.54 15.12
N GLN A 14 18.97 -13.68 14.13
CA GLN A 14 20.29 -13.53 13.51
C GLN A 14 21.16 -12.58 14.36
N ASP A 15 21.75 -13.10 15.43
CA ASP A 15 22.76 -12.38 16.21
C ASP A 15 24.04 -12.20 15.38
N SER A 16 24.25 -10.98 14.88
CA SER A 16 25.61 -10.47 14.72
C SER A 16 25.61 -8.98 15.00
N ALA A 17 26.44 -8.56 15.95
CA ALA A 17 26.65 -7.17 16.38
C ALA A 17 27.24 -6.27 15.27
N GLN A 18 27.21 -6.70 14.00
CA GLN A 18 27.93 -6.12 12.88
C GLN A 18 27.02 -5.60 11.76
N CYS A 19 25.70 -5.83 11.81
CA CYS A 19 24.79 -5.40 10.76
C CYS A 19 23.71 -4.44 11.30
N PRO A 20 23.64 -3.18 10.80
CA PRO A 20 22.59 -2.24 11.16
C PRO A 20 21.19 -2.85 11.00
N LEU A 21 20.27 -2.53 11.91
CA LEU A 21 18.89 -3.01 11.88
C LEU A 21 18.18 -2.70 10.55
N LEU A 22 18.54 -1.58 9.92
CA LEU A 22 18.13 -1.20 8.57
C LEU A 22 18.52 -2.22 7.49
N ASP A 23 19.71 -2.79 7.59
CA ASP A 23 20.24 -3.75 6.62
C ASP A 23 19.63 -5.15 6.81
N ARG A 24 19.34 -5.53 8.06
CA ARG A 24 18.61 -6.77 8.38
C ARG A 24 17.14 -6.74 7.95
N LEU A 25 16.57 -5.55 7.76
CA LEU A 25 15.19 -5.34 7.31
C LEU A 25 15.05 -5.23 5.78
N GLN A 26 16.10 -5.56 5.01
CA GLN A 26 16.08 -5.41 3.55
C GLN A 26 15.20 -6.46 2.83
N HIS A 27 14.94 -7.63 3.44
CA HIS A 27 14.19 -8.71 2.81
C HIS A 27 13.00 -9.17 3.67
N THR A 28 11.88 -8.45 3.56
CA THR A 28 10.66 -8.68 4.34
C THR A 28 9.43 -8.85 3.45
N PRO A 29 9.36 -9.88 2.58
CA PRO A 29 8.29 -10.01 1.59
C PRO A 29 6.88 -10.04 2.20
N VAL A 30 6.71 -10.63 3.39
CA VAL A 30 5.40 -10.68 4.05
C VAL A 30 4.99 -9.29 4.55
N PHE A 31 5.91 -8.55 5.18
CA PHE A 31 5.67 -7.15 5.52
C PHE A 31 5.42 -6.30 4.27
N ASP A 32 6.20 -6.46 3.21
CA ASP A 32 6.11 -5.67 1.99
C ASP A 32 4.75 -5.90 1.31
N SER A 33 4.27 -7.15 1.26
CA SER A 33 2.93 -7.48 0.76
C SER A 33 1.82 -6.89 1.64
N ALA A 34 1.95 -6.98 2.96
CA ALA A 34 0.97 -6.40 3.88
C ALA A 34 0.92 -4.87 3.79
N LEU A 35 2.06 -4.22 3.59
CA LEU A 35 2.15 -2.78 3.37
C LEU A 35 1.50 -2.40 2.04
N GLU A 36 1.83 -3.09 0.94
CA GLU A 36 1.25 -2.81 -0.37
C GLU A 36 -0.28 -3.01 -0.36
N GLU A 37 -0.79 -4.02 0.34
CA GLU A 37 -2.23 -4.22 0.53
C GLU A 37 -2.88 -3.13 1.37
N THR A 38 -2.22 -2.69 2.44
CA THR A 38 -2.69 -1.57 3.26
C THR A 38 -2.81 -0.31 2.41
N LEU A 39 -1.78 -0.03 1.61
CA LEU A 39 -1.75 1.13 0.72
C LEU A 39 -2.76 1.01 -0.42
N ARG A 40 -2.98 -0.18 -1.00
CA ARG A 40 -4.01 -0.42 -2.02
C ARG A 40 -5.39 0.01 -1.51
N LEU A 41 -5.70 -0.29 -0.26
CA LEU A 41 -6.99 0.00 0.38
C LEU A 41 -7.14 1.43 0.89
N SER A 42 -6.05 2.16 1.12
CA SER A 42 -6.10 3.45 1.84
C SER A 42 -5.45 4.62 1.12
N ALA A 43 -4.62 4.40 0.09
CA ALA A 43 -4.04 5.49 -0.69
C ALA A 43 -5.00 5.86 -1.84
N ALA A 44 -5.56 7.06 -1.77
CA ALA A 44 -6.47 7.58 -2.78
C ALA A 44 -6.04 8.96 -3.33
N PRO A 45 -4.78 9.11 -3.82
CA PRO A 45 -4.35 10.35 -4.47
C PRO A 45 -5.00 10.53 -5.84
N PHE A 46 -5.27 11.78 -6.23
CA PHE A 46 -5.56 12.13 -7.62
C PHE A 46 -4.26 12.33 -8.39
N ILE A 47 -4.22 11.82 -9.61
CA ILE A 47 -3.16 12.14 -10.56
C ILE A 47 -3.76 13.10 -11.59
N THR A 48 -3.55 14.39 -11.38
CA THR A 48 -4.11 15.45 -12.24
C THR A 48 -3.08 16.03 -13.19
N ARG A 49 -3.51 16.37 -14.40
CA ARG A 49 -2.75 17.15 -15.38
C ARG A 49 -3.65 18.20 -16.02
N GLU A 50 -3.07 19.36 -16.28
CA GLU A 50 -3.69 20.37 -17.13
C GLU A 50 -3.29 20.13 -18.58
N VAL A 51 -4.25 20.26 -19.49
CA VAL A 51 -4.03 20.15 -20.92
C VAL A 51 -3.63 21.53 -21.43
N VAL A 52 -2.32 21.79 -21.50
CA VAL A 52 -1.76 23.08 -21.93
C VAL A 52 -2.02 23.38 -23.41
N GLN A 53 -2.12 22.33 -24.23
CA GLN A 53 -2.41 22.43 -25.66
C GLN A 53 -3.33 21.28 -26.05
N ALA A 54 -4.28 21.56 -26.94
CA ALA A 54 -5.23 20.56 -27.43
C ALA A 54 -4.48 19.38 -28.06
N LYS A 55 -4.89 18.15 -27.72
CA LYS A 55 -4.21 16.94 -28.18
C LYS A 55 -5.11 15.72 -28.18
N THR A 56 -4.75 14.71 -28.97
CA THR A 56 -5.39 13.40 -28.93
C THR A 56 -4.72 12.52 -27.87
N LEU A 57 -5.53 11.95 -26.98
CA LEU A 57 -5.14 10.89 -26.06
C LEU A 57 -5.45 9.55 -26.73
N HIS A 58 -4.41 8.74 -26.96
CA HIS A 58 -4.52 7.40 -27.51
C HIS A 58 -4.58 6.38 -26.38
N MET A 59 -5.62 5.55 -26.37
CA MET A 59 -5.87 4.53 -25.36
C MET A 59 -5.26 3.19 -25.76
N ALA A 60 -5.04 2.31 -24.78
CA ALA A 60 -4.39 1.01 -24.99
C ALA A 60 -5.23 0.03 -25.84
N ASP A 61 -6.53 0.25 -25.97
CA ASP A 61 -7.45 -0.51 -26.82
C ASP A 61 -7.63 0.11 -28.22
N GLY A 62 -6.89 1.17 -28.54
CA GLY A 62 -6.95 1.87 -29.82
C GLY A 62 -7.99 2.99 -29.87
N GLN A 63 -8.78 3.21 -28.82
CA GLN A 63 -9.68 4.37 -28.78
C GLN A 63 -8.92 5.68 -28.69
N GLU A 64 -9.52 6.76 -29.21
CA GLU A 64 -8.91 8.09 -29.22
C GLU A 64 -9.86 9.14 -28.65
N TYR A 65 -9.30 10.04 -27.82
CA TYR A 65 -10.06 11.11 -27.17
C TYR A 65 -9.40 12.46 -27.44
N LYS A 66 -10.16 13.43 -27.97
CA LYS A 66 -9.67 14.80 -28.18
C LYS A 66 -9.79 15.58 -26.87
N LEU A 67 -8.65 15.99 -26.32
CA LEU A 67 -8.54 16.85 -25.15
C LEU A 67 -8.39 18.31 -25.59
N ARG A 68 -9.13 19.23 -24.97
CA ARG A 68 -9.08 20.66 -25.29
C ARG A 68 -8.04 21.35 -24.43
N SER A 69 -7.49 22.45 -24.95
CA SER A 69 -6.65 23.32 -24.12
C SER A 69 -7.47 23.88 -22.95
N GLY A 70 -6.91 23.85 -21.74
CA GLY A 70 -7.57 24.24 -20.50
C GLY A 70 -8.32 23.12 -19.78
N ASP A 71 -8.50 21.94 -20.39
CA ASP A 71 -9.10 20.80 -19.72
C ASP A 71 -8.20 20.28 -18.58
N ARG A 72 -8.82 19.68 -17.55
CA ARG A 72 -8.10 18.93 -16.51
C ARG A 72 -8.37 17.45 -16.65
N VAL A 73 -7.32 16.67 -16.88
CA VAL A 73 -7.38 15.21 -16.85
C VAL A 73 -7.05 14.74 -15.44
N CYS A 74 -7.94 13.96 -14.85
CA CYS A 74 -7.75 13.32 -13.55
C CYS A 74 -7.79 11.80 -13.71
N LEU A 75 -6.73 11.13 -13.29
CA LEU A 75 -6.75 9.69 -13.08
C LEU A 75 -6.92 9.42 -11.59
N PHE A 76 -7.78 8.47 -11.26
CA PHE A 76 -8.02 8.06 -9.88
C PHE A 76 -7.70 6.57 -9.67
N PRO A 77 -6.41 6.24 -9.40
CA PRO A 77 -5.94 4.87 -9.20
C PRO A 77 -6.70 4.05 -8.15
N PHE A 78 -7.30 4.74 -7.17
CA PHE A 78 -8.09 4.12 -6.13
C PHE A 78 -9.24 3.30 -6.72
N ILE A 79 -10.02 3.85 -7.66
CA ILE A 79 -11.11 3.11 -8.31
C ILE A 79 -10.56 1.97 -9.15
N SER A 80 -9.59 2.27 -10.03
CA SER A 80 -8.88 1.27 -10.82
C SER A 80 -7.43 1.74 -11.04
N PRO A 81 -6.42 0.92 -10.74
CA PRO A 81 -6.53 -0.53 -10.56
C PRO A 81 -6.82 -1.00 -9.13
N GLN A 82 -6.72 -0.15 -8.10
CA GLN A 82 -6.62 -0.61 -6.71
C GLN A 82 -7.89 -1.32 -6.21
N MET A 83 -9.08 -0.80 -6.50
CA MET A 83 -10.36 -1.36 -6.04
C MET A 83 -11.12 -2.13 -7.13
N ASP A 84 -10.46 -2.40 -8.26
CA ASP A 84 -11.07 -3.08 -9.40
C ASP A 84 -11.20 -4.59 -9.15
N PRO A 85 -12.42 -5.16 -9.14
CA PRO A 85 -12.64 -6.58 -8.88
C PRO A 85 -12.15 -7.51 -9.99
N GLU A 86 -11.92 -7.02 -11.21
CA GLU A 86 -11.32 -7.79 -12.30
C GLU A 86 -9.82 -8.02 -12.05
N ILE A 87 -9.17 -7.07 -11.36
CA ILE A 87 -7.74 -7.11 -11.05
C ILE A 87 -7.50 -7.78 -9.69
N HIS A 88 -8.30 -7.41 -8.70
CA HIS A 88 -8.15 -7.82 -7.30
C HIS A 88 -9.43 -8.49 -6.80
N GLN A 89 -9.43 -9.82 -6.69
CA GLN A 89 -10.57 -10.57 -6.14
C GLN A 89 -10.89 -10.13 -4.70
N GLU A 90 -12.18 -9.84 -4.42
CA GLU A 90 -12.64 -9.22 -3.17
C GLU A 90 -11.82 -7.94 -2.86
N PRO A 91 -11.94 -6.88 -3.67
CA PRO A 91 -11.06 -5.71 -3.58
C PRO A 91 -11.23 -4.94 -2.27
N GLN A 92 -12.38 -5.05 -1.61
CA GLN A 92 -12.64 -4.41 -0.31
C GLN A 92 -11.98 -5.15 0.86
N ARG A 93 -11.57 -6.40 0.67
CA ARG A 93 -11.04 -7.25 1.75
C ARG A 93 -9.54 -7.13 1.84
N PHE A 94 -9.02 -6.87 3.04
CA PHE A 94 -7.59 -6.95 3.33
C PHE A 94 -7.10 -8.39 3.25
N LYS A 95 -6.14 -8.65 2.37
CA LYS A 95 -5.42 -9.93 2.24
C LYS A 95 -3.92 -9.68 2.31
N TYR A 96 -3.29 -10.00 3.45
CA TYR A 96 -1.88 -9.66 3.71
C TYR A 96 -0.90 -10.25 2.69
N ASP A 97 -1.30 -11.32 2.03
CA ASP A 97 -0.55 -12.11 1.05
C ASP A 97 -0.98 -11.83 -0.41
N ARG A 98 -1.81 -10.79 -0.67
CA ARG A 98 -2.27 -10.46 -2.02
C ARG A 98 -1.13 -10.25 -3.02
N PHE A 99 0.00 -9.77 -2.55
CA PHE A 99 1.21 -9.49 -3.33
C PHE A 99 2.29 -10.57 -3.14
N LEU A 100 1.90 -11.78 -2.73
CA LEU A 100 2.75 -12.97 -2.67
C LEU A 100 2.24 -14.05 -3.63
N ASN A 101 3.19 -14.80 -4.20
CA ASN A 101 2.90 -16.07 -4.85
C ASN A 101 2.82 -17.19 -3.80
N GLN A 102 2.36 -18.38 -4.20
CA GLN A 102 2.17 -19.51 -3.27
C GLN A 102 3.47 -19.94 -2.58
N GLU A 103 4.59 -19.84 -3.28
CA GLU A 103 5.93 -20.12 -2.78
C GLU A 103 6.52 -18.99 -1.91
N GLY A 104 5.78 -17.89 -1.71
CA GLY A 104 6.18 -16.75 -0.88
C GLY A 104 7.02 -15.69 -1.59
N SER A 105 7.25 -15.84 -2.89
CA SER A 105 7.93 -14.81 -3.71
C SER A 105 7.00 -13.62 -3.99
N VAL A 106 7.56 -12.45 -4.33
CA VAL A 106 6.76 -11.25 -4.60
C VAL A 106 5.95 -11.43 -5.89
N LYS A 107 4.63 -11.33 -5.79
CA LYS A 107 3.71 -11.35 -6.93
C LYS A 107 3.61 -9.97 -7.57
N LYS A 108 3.92 -9.88 -8.86
CA LYS A 108 3.80 -8.65 -9.66
C LYS A 108 2.88 -8.80 -10.88
N ASP A 109 2.33 -9.99 -11.07
CA ASP A 109 1.54 -10.34 -12.25
C ASP A 109 0.06 -10.20 -11.93
N PHE A 110 -0.49 -9.09 -12.40
CA PHE A 110 -1.90 -8.74 -12.30
C PHE A 110 -2.39 -8.37 -13.70
N PHE A 111 -3.65 -8.68 -13.98
CA PHE A 111 -4.19 -8.65 -15.34
C PHE A 111 -5.54 -7.94 -15.36
N LYS A 112 -5.84 -7.30 -16.49
CA LYS A 112 -7.17 -6.78 -16.84
C LYS A 112 -7.38 -6.94 -18.34
N GLY A 113 -8.55 -7.41 -18.76
CA GLY A 113 -8.87 -7.67 -20.17
C GLY A 113 -7.88 -8.62 -20.85
N GLY A 114 -7.39 -9.62 -20.11
CA GLY A 114 -6.38 -10.57 -20.59
C GLY A 114 -4.97 -10.01 -20.77
N ARG A 115 -4.71 -8.75 -20.38
CA ARG A 115 -3.40 -8.09 -20.53
C ARG A 115 -2.73 -7.86 -19.18
N ARG A 116 -1.43 -8.12 -19.11
CA ARG A 116 -0.62 -7.85 -17.91
C ARG A 116 -0.51 -6.34 -17.67
N LEU A 117 -0.78 -5.92 -16.44
CA LEU A 117 -0.75 -4.52 -16.05
C LEU A 117 0.66 -4.08 -15.69
N LYS A 118 1.09 -2.97 -16.28
CA LYS A 118 2.29 -2.23 -15.82
C LYS A 118 2.07 -1.61 -14.44
N TYR A 119 0.86 -1.10 -14.21
CA TYR A 119 0.45 -0.46 -12.95
C TYR A 119 -0.78 -1.20 -12.41
N TYR A 120 -0.58 -2.05 -11.41
CA TYR A 120 -1.64 -2.82 -10.74
C TYR A 120 -2.03 -2.24 -9.37
N THR A 121 -1.27 -1.26 -8.91
CA THR A 121 -1.48 -0.43 -7.70
C THR A 121 -0.61 0.83 -7.86
N MET A 122 -1.06 2.01 -7.41
CA MET A 122 -0.31 3.27 -7.55
C MET A 122 -0.40 4.19 -6.31
N PRO A 123 -0.15 3.69 -5.09
CA PRO A 123 -0.27 4.50 -3.87
C PRO A 123 0.78 5.63 -3.79
N TRP A 124 1.87 5.49 -4.54
CA TRP A 124 2.98 6.43 -4.60
C TRP A 124 2.93 7.36 -5.82
N GLY A 125 1.81 7.40 -6.55
CA GLY A 125 1.71 8.10 -7.82
C GLY A 125 2.41 7.38 -8.98
N ALA A 126 2.56 8.07 -10.12
CA ALA A 126 3.17 7.53 -11.33
C ALA A 126 3.85 8.62 -12.18
N GLY A 127 4.75 8.17 -13.06
CA GLY A 127 5.50 9.05 -13.96
C GLY A 127 6.39 10.03 -13.20
N THR A 128 6.47 11.27 -13.69
CA THR A 128 7.28 12.35 -13.10
C THR A 128 6.80 12.81 -11.72
N ASN A 129 5.54 12.54 -11.38
CA ASN A 129 4.94 12.96 -10.10
C ASN A 129 4.82 11.77 -9.13
N GLY A 130 5.74 10.81 -9.23
CA GLY A 130 5.89 9.77 -8.23
C GLY A 130 6.49 10.32 -6.93
N CYS A 131 6.13 9.71 -5.79
CA CYS A 131 6.67 10.09 -4.49
C CYS A 131 8.18 9.86 -4.41
N VAL A 132 8.95 10.95 -4.39
CA VAL A 132 10.42 10.92 -4.26
C VAL A 132 10.87 10.31 -2.93
N GLY A 133 10.03 10.40 -1.89
CA GLY A 133 10.26 9.84 -0.57
C GLY A 133 9.89 8.37 -0.42
N LYS A 134 9.43 7.67 -1.47
CA LYS A 134 8.90 6.29 -1.37
C LYS A 134 9.83 5.35 -0.59
N ARG A 135 11.12 5.33 -0.91
CA ARG A 135 12.10 4.44 -0.25
C ARG A 135 12.23 4.74 1.23
N PHE A 136 12.31 6.03 1.58
CA PHE A 136 12.37 6.48 2.96
C PHE A 136 11.10 6.11 3.72
N ALA A 137 9.92 6.45 3.17
CA ALA A 137 8.63 6.15 3.79
C ALA A 137 8.45 4.65 4.08
N ILE A 138 8.74 3.78 3.10
CA ILE A 138 8.66 2.32 3.28
C ILE A 138 9.62 1.87 4.39
N SER A 139 10.85 2.37 4.40
CA SER A 139 11.84 2.04 5.45
C SER A 139 11.38 2.49 6.84
N SER A 140 10.86 3.71 6.97
CA SER A 140 10.38 4.25 8.23
C SER A 140 9.17 3.48 8.76
N ILE A 141 8.19 3.16 7.90
CA ILE A 141 7.03 2.34 8.29
C ILE A 141 7.50 0.95 8.73
N ARG A 142 8.43 0.33 8.00
CA ARG A 142 8.99 -0.98 8.36
C ARG A 142 9.65 -0.96 9.73
N GLN A 143 10.50 0.03 10.01
CA GLN A 143 11.15 0.18 11.31
C GLN A 143 10.13 0.38 12.42
N PHE A 144 9.13 1.24 12.20
CA PHE A 144 8.07 1.48 13.18
C PHE A 144 7.30 0.19 13.51
N VAL A 145 6.84 -0.53 12.49
CA VAL A 145 6.11 -1.79 12.67
C VAL A 145 7.00 -2.85 13.32
N TYR A 146 8.28 -2.92 12.95
CA TYR A 146 9.23 -3.81 13.61
C TYR A 146 9.35 -3.50 15.10
N LEU A 147 9.56 -2.24 15.47
CA LEU A 147 9.69 -1.83 16.87
C LEU A 147 8.42 -2.13 17.67
N VAL A 148 7.24 -1.78 17.14
CA VAL A 148 5.94 -2.05 17.77
C VAL A 148 5.75 -3.56 17.98
N LEU A 149 6.01 -4.38 16.96
CA LEU A 149 5.76 -5.82 17.04
C LEU A 149 6.80 -6.58 17.85
N SER A 150 8.03 -6.06 17.96
CA SER A 150 9.12 -6.68 18.71
C SER A 150 9.08 -6.31 20.20
N HIS A 151 8.78 -5.05 20.51
CA HIS A 151 8.89 -4.53 21.88
C HIS A 151 7.56 -4.36 22.60
N LEU A 152 6.42 -4.38 21.91
CA LEU A 152 5.12 -4.17 22.55
C LEU A 152 4.22 -5.42 22.42
N GLU A 153 3.40 -5.62 23.45
CA GLU A 153 2.14 -6.36 23.33
C GLU A 153 1.05 -5.35 23.04
N LEU A 154 0.28 -5.57 21.96
CA LEU A 154 -0.73 -4.66 21.44
C LEU A 154 -2.04 -5.44 21.23
N GLU A 155 -3.14 -4.89 21.70
CA GLU A 155 -4.49 -5.42 21.53
C GLU A 155 -5.51 -4.28 21.33
N LEU A 156 -6.61 -4.57 20.66
CA LEU A 156 -7.76 -3.66 20.63
C LEU A 156 -8.37 -3.59 22.02
N CYS A 157 -8.83 -2.40 22.44
CA CYS A 157 -9.58 -2.28 23.69
C CYS A 157 -10.92 -3.05 23.62
N ASP A 158 -11.55 -3.05 22.45
CA ASP A 158 -12.72 -3.86 22.12
C ASP A 158 -12.35 -4.84 20.98
N PRO A 159 -12.32 -6.16 21.25
CA PRO A 159 -12.00 -7.18 20.24
C PRO A 159 -12.97 -7.22 19.05
N GLU A 160 -14.21 -6.75 19.24
CA GLU A 160 -15.26 -6.76 18.21
C GLU A 160 -15.38 -5.42 17.48
N ALA A 161 -14.51 -4.45 17.81
CA ALA A 161 -14.49 -3.14 17.18
C ALA A 161 -14.33 -3.28 15.66
N GLN A 162 -15.21 -2.60 14.93
CA GLN A 162 -15.18 -2.56 13.48
C GLN A 162 -14.28 -1.43 12.99
N MET A 163 -13.72 -1.58 11.78
CA MET A 163 -12.95 -0.50 11.17
C MET A 163 -13.84 0.74 11.00
N PRO A 164 -13.42 1.93 11.46
CA PRO A 164 -14.16 3.16 11.25
C PRO A 164 -14.35 3.44 9.76
N GLU A 165 -15.42 4.17 9.44
CA GLU A 165 -15.64 4.65 8.07
C GLU A 165 -14.49 5.56 7.63
N VAL A 166 -14.27 5.60 6.32
CA VAL A 166 -13.26 6.46 5.72
C VAL A 166 -13.80 7.87 5.58
N ASN A 167 -13.00 8.86 5.97
CA ASN A 167 -13.29 10.24 5.70
C ASN A 167 -13.13 10.57 4.21
N SER A 168 -14.26 10.56 3.50
CA SER A 168 -14.33 10.77 2.06
C SER A 168 -13.91 12.17 1.61
N SER A 169 -13.92 13.18 2.50
CA SER A 169 -13.44 14.52 2.18
C SER A 169 -11.93 14.55 1.87
N ARG A 170 -11.20 13.48 2.22
CA ARG A 170 -9.76 13.34 1.96
C ARG A 170 -9.42 12.67 0.62
N TYR A 171 -10.41 12.30 -0.18
CA TYR A 171 -10.14 11.79 -1.52
C TYR A 171 -9.34 12.80 -2.35
N GLY A 172 -8.33 12.31 -3.04
CA GLY A 172 -7.45 13.12 -3.89
C GLY A 172 -6.16 13.57 -3.23
N PHE A 173 -6.11 13.68 -1.89
CA PHE A 173 -4.96 14.25 -1.17
C PHE A 173 -3.82 13.25 -0.93
N GLY A 174 -4.10 11.95 -0.85
CA GLY A 174 -3.09 10.95 -0.53
C GLY A 174 -3.69 9.82 0.31
N MET A 175 -3.22 9.66 1.55
CA MET A 175 -3.73 8.64 2.47
C MET A 175 -5.09 9.04 3.04
N LEU A 176 -6.05 8.15 2.92
CA LEU A 176 -7.34 8.24 3.58
C LEU A 176 -7.17 8.13 5.10
N GLN A 177 -8.00 8.86 5.81
CA GLN A 177 -8.04 8.83 7.27
C GLN A 177 -9.40 8.28 7.71
N PRO A 178 -9.46 7.54 8.82
CA PRO A 178 -10.74 7.15 9.39
C PRO A 178 -11.48 8.37 9.96
N GLU A 179 -12.81 8.32 10.01
CA GLU A 179 -13.66 9.35 10.64
C GLU A 179 -13.49 9.39 12.18
N GLY A 180 -13.00 8.31 12.77
CA GLY A 180 -12.70 8.22 14.20
C GLY A 180 -11.56 7.27 14.50
N ASP A 181 -11.06 7.31 15.73
CA ASP A 181 -9.98 6.44 16.17
C ASP A 181 -10.47 5.06 16.60
N LEU A 182 -9.58 4.08 16.51
CA LEU A 182 -9.71 2.78 17.16
C LEU A 182 -8.89 2.74 18.44
N ALA A 183 -9.57 2.53 19.57
CA ALA A 183 -8.91 2.42 20.86
C ALA A 183 -8.06 1.13 20.92
N ILE A 184 -6.77 1.32 21.15
CA ILE A 184 -5.80 0.25 21.38
C ILE A 184 -5.24 0.37 22.79
N ARG A 185 -4.78 -0.75 23.35
CA ARG A 185 -3.92 -0.76 24.52
C ARG A 185 -2.64 -1.51 24.23
N TYR A 186 -1.56 -1.02 24.81
CA TYR A 186 -0.25 -1.63 24.67
C TYR A 186 0.51 -1.63 25.97
N LYS A 187 1.44 -2.57 26.10
CA LYS A 187 2.43 -2.59 27.18
C LYS A 187 3.78 -3.08 26.64
N PRO A 188 4.90 -2.69 27.27
CA PRO A 188 6.21 -3.26 26.94
C PRO A 188 6.16 -4.79 27.10
N ARG A 189 6.69 -5.51 26.12
CA ARG A 189 6.85 -6.96 26.18
C ARG A 189 7.94 -7.26 27.21
N ARG A 190 7.63 -8.10 28.20
CA ARG A 190 8.63 -8.52 29.20
C ARG A 190 9.65 -9.41 28.51
N SER A 191 10.92 -8.99 28.50
CA SER A 191 12.04 -9.87 28.20
C SER A 191 12.18 -10.88 29.34
N HIS A 192 12.09 -12.17 29.03
CA HIS A 192 12.64 -13.21 29.90
C HIS A 192 14.15 -13.27 29.70
#